data_AF-A0A7L2BKW7-F1
#
_entry.id   AF-A0A7L2BKW7-F1
#
_cell.length_a   1.000
_cell.length_b   1.000
_cell.length_c   1.000
_cell.angle_alpha   90.00
_cell.angle_beta   90.00
_cell.angle_gamma   90.00
#
_symmetry.space_group_name_H-M   'P 1'
#
loop_
_entity.id
_entity.type
_entity.pdbx_description
1 polymer ?
#
loop_
_entity_poly.entity_id
_entity_poly.type
_entity_poly.pdbx_seq_one_letter_code
_entity_poly.pdbx_strand_id
1 'polypeptide(L)' 'CPQSLLVLLDLLGGPGPAIHSHFPQSHHWFLRLVTIEQHLRHLGLLHAAPQDPPMFRLSPAPGPVEDDHLPFLQRG' A
#
# COMPACT_ATOMS: atom_id res chain seq x y z
N CYS A 1 -16.70 7.81 -15.86
CA CYS A 1 -17.13 7.92 -14.44
C CYS A 1 -15.89 7.80 -13.56
N PRO A 2 -15.65 8.69 -12.58
CA PRO A 2 -14.52 8.52 -11.68
C PRO A 2 -14.69 7.20 -10.91
N GLN A 3 -13.64 6.37 -10.90
CA GLN A 3 -13.59 5.20 -10.02
C GLN A 3 -13.36 5.70 -8.59
N SER A 4 -14.24 5.31 -7.67
CA SER A 4 -14.08 5.60 -6.24
C SER A 4 -13.23 4.49 -5.59
N LEU A 5 -12.37 4.85 -4.65
CA LEU A 5 -11.48 3.93 -3.95
C LEU A 5 -11.57 4.19 -2.44
N LEU A 6 -11.79 3.12 -1.66
CA LEU A 6 -11.57 3.15 -0.22
C LEU A 6 -10.09 2.89 0.06
N VAL A 7 -9.43 3.82 0.75
CA VAL A 7 -8.06 3.64 1.27
C VAL A 7 -8.16 3.56 2.79
N LEU A 8 -8.00 2.36 3.33
CA LEU A 8 -7.93 2.13 4.77
C LEU A 8 -6.46 2.14 5.21
N LEU A 9 -6.15 2.96 6.21
CA LEU A 9 -4.81 3.03 6.82
C LEU A 9 -4.93 2.53 8.26
N ASP A 10 -4.27 1.43 8.57
CA ASP A 10 -4.22 0.87 9.93
C ASP A 10 -2.81 0.37 10.27
N LEU A 11 -2.52 0.24 11.57
CA LEU A 11 -1.26 -0.23 12.16
C LEU A 11 0.01 0.46 11.61
N LEU A 12 -0.10 1.75 11.29
CA LEU A 12 1.03 2.56 10.85
C LEU A 12 1.83 3.13 12.04
N GLY A 13 3.14 3.31 11.87
CA GLY A 13 4.05 3.92 12.85
C GLY A 13 5.14 2.99 13.39
N GLY A 14 5.04 1.68 13.13
CA GLY A 14 6.12 0.73 13.41
C GLY A 14 7.32 0.87 12.45
N PRO A 15 8.53 0.45 12.85
CA PRO A 15 9.69 0.47 11.97
C PRO A 15 9.59 -0.60 10.88
N GLY A 16 10.07 -0.26 9.67
CA GLY A 16 10.18 -1.21 8.54
C GLY A 16 8.86 -1.84 8.07
N PRO A 17 7.78 -1.07 7.82
CA PRO A 17 6.53 -1.62 7.34
C PRO A 17 6.71 -2.34 6.00
N ALA A 18 5.95 -3.42 5.80
CA ALA A 18 5.87 -4.15 4.55
C ALA A 18 4.42 -4.16 4.06
N ILE A 19 4.11 -3.28 3.11
CA ILE A 19 2.77 -3.07 2.58
C ILE A 19 2.66 -3.78 1.23
N HIS A 20 1.66 -4.65 1.07
CA HIS A 20 1.46 -5.48 -0.10
C HIS A 20 0.15 -5.16 -0.82
N SER A 21 0.06 -5.56 -2.09
CA SER A 21 -1.21 -5.50 -2.84
C SER A 21 -2.11 -6.67 -2.44
N HIS A 22 -3.21 -6.38 -1.74
CA HIS A 22 -4.15 -7.42 -1.30
C HIS A 22 -5.23 -7.76 -2.35
N PHE A 23 -5.60 -6.81 -3.21
CA PHE A 23 -6.74 -6.99 -4.13
C PHE A 23 -6.33 -6.72 -5.58
N PRO A 24 -6.63 -7.63 -6.53
CA PRO A 24 -6.38 -7.40 -7.95
C PRO A 24 -7.08 -6.16 -8.51
N GLN A 25 -8.28 -5.85 -8.02
CA GLN A 25 -9.13 -4.74 -8.48
C GLN A 25 -8.48 -3.37 -8.24
N SER A 26 -7.73 -3.22 -7.14
CA SER A 26 -7.03 -2.00 -6.77
C SER A 26 -5.52 -2.04 -7.05
N HIS A 27 -5.02 -3.11 -7.69
CA HIS A 27 -3.58 -3.30 -7.90
C HIS A 27 -2.92 -2.13 -8.67
N HIS A 28 -3.59 -1.59 -9.67
CA HIS A 28 -3.06 -0.45 -10.42
C HIS A 28 -2.91 0.82 -9.55
N TRP A 29 -3.79 1.03 -8.56
CA TRP A 29 -3.65 2.11 -7.58
C TRP A 29 -2.50 1.85 -6.62
N PHE A 30 -2.29 0.60 -6.19
CA PHE A 30 -1.13 0.19 -5.40
C PHE A 30 0.18 0.48 -6.15
N LEU A 31 0.27 0.16 -7.45
CA LEU A 31 1.45 0.47 -8.26
C LEU A 31 1.75 1.98 -8.32
N ARG A 32 0.73 2.84 -8.28
CA ARG A 32 0.96 4.29 -8.18
C ARG A 32 1.64 4.68 -6.87
N LEU A 33 1.28 4.04 -5.75
CA LEU A 33 1.95 4.26 -4.45
C LEU A 33 3.40 3.79 -4.49
N VAL A 34 3.67 2.64 -5.13
CA VAL A 34 5.05 2.16 -5.38
C VAL A 34 5.85 3.20 -6.16
N THR A 35 5.31 3.73 -7.26
CA THR A 35 5.99 4.75 -8.07
C THR A 35 6.24 6.03 -7.27
N ILE A 36 5.27 6.46 -6.45
CA ILE A 36 5.44 7.64 -5.58
C ILE A 36 6.57 7.39 -4.57
N GLU A 37 6.61 6.24 -3.91
CA GLU A 37 7.69 5.89 -2.98
C GLU A 37 9.05 5.91 -3.68
N GLN A 38 9.17 5.24 -4.83
CA GLN A 38 10.41 5.20 -5.61
C GLN A 38 10.88 6.60 -6.01
N HIS A 39 9.98 7.48 -6.43
CA HIS A 39 10.32 8.85 -6.80
C HIS A 39 10.79 9.66 -5.60
N LEU A 40 10.09 9.59 -4.46
CA LEU A 40 10.49 10.27 -3.22
C LEU A 40 11.86 9.78 -2.70
N ARG A 41 12.13 8.47 -2.82
CA ARG A 41 13.45 7.89 -2.50
C ARG A 41 14.53 8.42 -3.42
N HIS A 42 14.28 8.42 -4.73
CA HIS A 42 15.23 8.90 -5.73
C HIS A 42 15.61 10.37 -5.51
N LEU A 43 14.64 11.19 -5.10
CA LEU A 43 14.86 12.60 -4.77
C LEU A 43 15.46 12.83 -3.37
N GLY A 44 15.63 11.78 -2.56
CA GLY A 44 16.14 11.91 -1.18
C GLY A 44 15.18 12.63 -0.23
N LEU A 45 13.87 12.63 -0.52
CA LEU A 45 12.85 13.38 0.23
C LEU A 45 12.25 12.61 1.41
N LEU A 46 12.57 11.32 1.56
CA LEU A 46 12.09 10.51 2.68
C LEU A 46 13.01 10.64 3.90
N HIS A 47 12.50 11.22 4.98
CA HIS A 47 13.20 11.29 6.25
C HIS A 47 13.19 9.93 6.95
N ALA A 48 14.36 9.43 7.37
CA ALA A 48 14.51 8.19 8.13
C ALA A 48 13.88 6.92 7.50
N ALA A 49 13.62 6.92 6.19
CA ALA A 49 13.15 5.71 5.52
C ALA A 49 14.28 4.67 5.42
N PRO A 50 14.01 3.38 5.71
CA PRO A 50 14.99 2.32 5.48
C PRO A 50 15.45 2.33 4.01
N GLN A 51 16.77 2.37 3.81
CA GLN A 51 17.41 2.30 2.49
C GLN A 51 17.02 1.03 1.74
N ASP A 52 16.79 -0.07 2.45
CA ASP A 52 16.18 -1.28 1.92
C ASP A 52 15.67 -2.19 3.05
N PRO A 53 14.62 -2.98 2.79
CA PRO A 53 13.91 -3.04 1.51
C PRO A 53 12.67 -2.09 1.56
N PRO A 54 12.10 -1.64 0.43
CA PRO A 54 11.09 -0.55 0.39
C PRO A 54 9.78 -0.85 1.12
N MET A 55 9.04 0.18 1.51
CA MET A 55 7.78 0.02 2.25
C MET A 55 6.72 -0.73 1.43
N PHE A 56 6.53 -0.35 0.16
CA PHE A 56 5.61 -1.06 -0.73
C PHE A 56 6.31 -2.23 -1.43
N ARG A 57 5.81 -3.44 -1.17
CA ARG A 57 6.35 -4.71 -1.65
C ARG A 57 5.61 -5.18 -2.89
N LEU A 58 6.36 -5.53 -3.94
CA LEU A 58 5.79 -6.14 -5.15
C LEU A 58 5.53 -7.65 -5.01
N SER A 59 5.94 -8.26 -3.90
CA SER A 59 5.60 -9.65 -3.60
C SER A 59 4.13 -9.81 -3.19
N PRO A 60 3.53 -10.99 -3.40
CA PRO A 60 2.16 -11.27 -2.99
C PRO A 60 1.95 -10.97 -1.50
N ALA A 61 0.73 -10.55 -1.16
CA ALA A 61 0.33 -10.43 0.24
C ALA A 61 0.45 -11.79 0.94
N PRO A 62 0.93 -11.83 2.20
CA PRO A 62 1.14 -13.08 2.94
C PRO A 62 -0.16 -13.82 3.26
N GLY A 63 -1.30 -13.15 3.21
CA GLY A 63 -2.61 -13.73 3.43
C GLY A 63 -3.73 -12.69 3.40
N PRO A 64 -4.99 -13.14 3.55
CA PRO A 64 -6.11 -12.24 3.77
C PRO A 64 -5.98 -11.55 5.12
N VAL A 65 -6.59 -10.36 5.23
CA VAL A 65 -6.69 -9.59 6.47
C VAL A 65 -8.17 -9.28 6.65
N GLU A 66 -8.72 -9.54 7.83
CA GLU A 66 -10.07 -9.15 8.19
C GLU A 66 -10.02 -7.85 8.99
N ASP A 67 -10.69 -6.82 8.47
CA ASP A 67 -10.65 -5.47 9.02
C ASP A 67 -11.86 -4.66 8.49
N ASP A 68 -11.95 -3.38 8.81
CA ASP A 68 -13.08 -2.48 8.50
C ASP A 68 -13.40 -2.33 7.00
N HIS A 69 -12.54 -2.84 6.11
CA HIS A 69 -12.81 -2.88 4.68
C HIS A 69 -13.82 -3.96 4.26
N LEU A 70 -14.09 -4.99 5.10
CA LEU A 70 -14.95 -6.11 4.74
C LEU A 70 -16.37 -5.69 4.29
N PRO A 71 -17.09 -4.79 5.00
CA PRO A 71 -18.42 -4.37 4.58
C PRO A 71 -18.43 -3.68 3.21
N PHE A 72 -17.36 -2.95 2.86
CA PHE A 72 -17.23 -2.27 1.57
C PHE A 72 -16.88 -3.26 0.47
N LEU A 73 -15.94 -4.17 0.73
CA LEU A 73 -15.54 -5.21 -0.21
C LEU A 73 -16.71 -6.12 -0.61
N GLN A 74 -17.61 -6.41 0.32
CA GLN A 74 -18.83 -7.20 0.06
C GLN A 74 -19.88 -6.47 -0.79
N ARG A 75 -19.88 -5.14 -0.79
CA ARG A 75 -20.93 -4.32 -1.41
C ARG A 75 -20.50 -3.66 -2.73
N GLY A 76 -19.20 -3.62 -3.03
CA GLY A 76 -18.65 -2.99 -4.23
C GLY A 76 -18.83 -1.49 -4.19
#